data_AF-A0A5M8RV91-F1
#
_entry.id   AF-A0A5M8RV91-F1
#
_cell.length_a   1.000
_cell.length_b   1.000
_cell.length_c   1.000
_cell.angle_alpha   90.00
_cell.angle_beta   90.00
_cell.angle_gamma   90.00
#
_symmetry.space_group_name_H-M   'P 1'
#
loop_
_entity.id
_entity.type
_entity.pdbx_description
1 polymer ?
#
loop_
_entity_poly.entity_id
_entity_poly.type
_entity_poly.pdbx_seq_one_letter_code
_entity_poly.pdbx_strand_id
1 'polypeptide(L)'
;MPIRHKLKILPEYFDCVCNDEKTFEIRKNDRGFKVGDLLELYEYIPEKDEYTGRVVIREVTYMTDYAQKDNYVVMAINRLSLIENGAKEAERLSKEIQKHVNSMRRKKREAAE
;
A
#
# COMPACT_ATOMS: atom_id res chain seq x y z
N MET A 1 -11.17 -3.09 7.31
CA MET A 1 -9.76 -3.52 7.34
C MET A 1 -9.36 -3.91 5.93
N PRO A 2 -8.13 -3.62 5.50
CA PRO A 2 -7.67 -3.98 4.17
C PRO A 2 -7.65 -5.51 3.98
N ILE A 3 -8.24 -5.99 2.89
CA ILE A 3 -8.25 -7.43 2.56
C ILE A 3 -6.96 -7.75 1.78
N ARG A 4 -6.39 -8.93 2.04
CA ARG A 4 -5.21 -9.44 1.32
C ARG A 4 -5.63 -10.42 0.23
N HIS A 5 -5.21 -10.16 -1.00
CA HIS A 5 -5.51 -10.97 -2.17
C HIS A 5 -4.26 -11.66 -2.69
N LYS A 6 -4.22 -13.00 -2.60
CA LYS A 6 -3.12 -13.80 -3.16
C LYS A 6 -3.33 -14.02 -4.66
N LEU A 7 -2.42 -13.53 -5.48
CA LEU A 7 -2.53 -13.55 -6.93
C LEU A 7 -1.26 -14.08 -7.56
N LYS A 8 -1.40 -14.87 -8.63
CA LYS A 8 -0.28 -15.24 -9.51
C LYS A 8 0.10 -14.04 -10.39
N ILE A 9 1.39 -13.89 -10.67
CA ILE A 9 1.94 -12.97 -11.67
C ILE A 9 3.06 -13.68 -12.43
N LEU A 10 3.16 -13.43 -13.73
CA LEU A 10 4.20 -14.06 -14.56
C LEU A 10 5.56 -13.37 -14.35
N PRO A 11 6.68 -14.09 -14.57
CA PRO A 11 8.01 -13.54 -14.33
C PRO A 11 8.28 -12.22 -15.05
N GLU A 12 7.84 -12.08 -16.31
CA GLU A 12 8.07 -10.87 -17.10
C GLU A 12 7.38 -9.62 -16.52
N TYR A 13 6.30 -9.78 -15.76
CA TYR A 13 5.64 -8.67 -15.08
C TYR A 13 6.11 -8.51 -13.63
N PHE A 14 6.53 -9.59 -12.99
CA PHE A 14 6.97 -9.58 -11.59
C PHE A 14 8.15 -8.62 -11.39
N ASP A 15 9.17 -8.71 -12.25
CA ASP A 15 10.35 -7.86 -12.15
C ASP A 15 10.00 -6.38 -12.42
N CYS A 16 9.12 -6.09 -13.39
CA CYS A 16 8.63 -4.72 -13.63
C CYS A 16 7.85 -4.14 -12.44
N VAL A 17 7.08 -4.95 -11.72
CA VAL A 17 6.40 -4.50 -10.50
C VAL A 17 7.40 -4.29 -9.36
N CYS A 18 8.41 -5.15 -9.22
CA CYS A 18 9.47 -5.00 -8.21
C CYS A 18 10.28 -3.71 -8.39
N ASN A 19 10.55 -3.35 -9.65
CA ASN A 19 11.31 -2.16 -10.05
C ASN A 19 10.44 -0.90 -10.18
N ASP A 20 9.14 -0.99 -9.87
CA ASP A 20 8.15 0.09 -10.00
C ASP A 20 8.01 0.67 -11.43
N GLU A 21 8.42 -0.06 -12.46
CA GLU A 21 8.16 0.26 -13.87
C GLU A 21 6.69 0.00 -14.22
N LYS A 22 6.11 -1.03 -13.61
CA LYS A 22 4.70 -1.39 -13.71
C LYS A 22 3.99 -1.07 -12.40
N THR A 23 3.28 0.05 -12.39
CA THR A 23 2.55 0.57 -11.21
C THR A 23 1.03 0.31 -11.28
N PHE A 24 0.60 -0.66 -12.07
CA PHE A 24 -0.81 -1.05 -12.18
C PHE A 24 -0.99 -2.56 -12.37
N GLU A 25 -2.13 -3.09 -11.95
CA GLU A 25 -2.60 -4.45 -12.23
C GLU A 25 -3.92 -4.42 -12.99
N ILE A 26 -4.09 -5.30 -13.98
CA ILE A 26 -5.35 -5.46 -14.71
C ILE A 26 -5.91 -6.83 -14.37
N ARG A 27 -7.12 -6.88 -13.80
CA ARG A 27 -7.72 -8.13 -13.30
C ARG A 27 -9.22 -8.17 -13.56
N LYS A 28 -9.75 -9.37 -13.71
CA LYS A 28 -11.18 -9.60 -13.52
C LYS A 28 -11.53 -9.30 -12.06
N ASN A 29 -12.58 -8.54 -11.81
CA ASN A 29 -13.00 -8.17 -10.45
C ASN A 29 -13.89 -9.24 -9.79
N ASP A 30 -13.47 -10.51 -9.87
CA ASP A 30 -14.17 -11.65 -9.28
C ASP A 30 -13.94 -11.82 -7.76
N ARG A 31 -13.11 -10.95 -7.18
CA ARG A 31 -12.78 -10.92 -5.74
C ARG A 31 -13.33 -9.69 -5.02
N GLY A 32 -13.98 -8.79 -5.75
CA GLY A 32 -14.46 -7.52 -5.21
C GLY A 32 -13.33 -6.64 -4.67
N PHE A 33 -12.26 -6.47 -5.45
CA PHE A 33 -11.12 -5.61 -5.11
C PHE A 33 -11.57 -4.19 -4.75
N LYS A 34 -10.86 -3.57 -3.80
CA LYS A 34 -11.14 -2.19 -3.36
C LYS A 34 -9.85 -1.40 -3.17
N VAL A 35 -9.97 -0.08 -3.26
CA VAL A 35 -8.91 0.84 -2.81
C VAL A 35 -8.61 0.58 -1.33
N GLY A 36 -7.33 0.50 -0.99
CA GLY A 36 -6.80 0.13 0.32
C GLY A 36 -6.52 -1.37 0.49
N ASP A 37 -6.99 -2.24 -0.43
CA ASP A 37 -6.65 -3.66 -0.37
C ASP A 37 -5.17 -3.91 -0.68
N LEU A 38 -4.67 -5.07 -0.24
CA LEU A 38 -3.30 -5.51 -0.48
C LEU A 38 -3.28 -6.64 -1.51
N LEU A 39 -2.47 -6.48 -2.56
CA LEU A 39 -2.17 -7.53 -3.51
C LEU A 39 -0.87 -8.21 -3.10
N GLU A 40 -0.93 -9.51 -2.82
CA GLU A 40 0.23 -10.39 -2.63
C GLU A 40 0.47 -11.10 -3.97
N LEU A 41 1.39 -10.57 -4.76
CA LEU A 41 1.71 -11.06 -6.09
C LEU A 41 2.83 -12.11 -5.98
N TYR A 42 2.45 -13.36 -6.17
CA TYR A 42 3.34 -14.52 -6.16
C TYR A 42 3.80 -14.81 -7.59
N GLU A 43 5.11 -14.78 -7.80
CA GLU A 43 5.65 -15.17 -9.10
C GLU A 43 5.38 -16.65 -9.38
N TYR A 44 4.82 -16.90 -10.55
CA TYR A 44 4.39 -18.21 -10.98
C TYR A 44 4.80 -18.46 -12.44
N ILE A 45 5.40 -19.63 -12.70
CA ILE A 45 5.87 -20.07 -14.02
C ILE A 45 4.85 -21.08 -14.57
N PRO A 46 3.98 -20.70 -15.53
CA PRO A 46 2.92 -21.57 -16.04
C PRO A 46 3.44 -22.82 -16.73
N GLU A 47 4.59 -22.74 -17.41
CA GLU A 47 5.19 -23.86 -18.15
C GLU A 47 5.62 -25.00 -17.22
N LYS A 48 5.90 -24.67 -15.95
CA LYS A 48 6.31 -25.63 -14.92
C LYS A 48 5.20 -25.94 -13.91
N ASP A 49 4.09 -25.19 -13.96
CA ASP A 49 3.05 -25.17 -12.92
C ASP A 49 3.62 -24.93 -11.51
N GLU A 50 4.61 -24.04 -11.38
CA GLU A 50 5.36 -23.84 -10.15
C GLU A 50 5.43 -22.38 -9.72
N TYR A 51 5.43 -22.15 -8.41
CA TYR A 51 5.82 -20.87 -7.81
C TYR A 51 7.33 -20.85 -7.60
N THR A 52 7.97 -19.71 -7.89
CA THR A 52 9.42 -19.56 -7.64
C THR A 52 9.75 -19.30 -6.17
N GLY A 53 8.73 -18.96 -5.37
CA GLY A 53 8.88 -18.49 -3.99
C GLY A 53 9.04 -16.97 -3.87
N ARG A 54 9.23 -16.23 -4.97
CA ARG A 54 9.28 -14.76 -4.95
C ARG A 54 7.87 -14.17 -4.77
N VAL A 55 7.78 -13.13 -3.93
CA VAL A 55 6.53 -12.42 -3.63
C VAL A 55 6.79 -10.93 -3.55
N VAL A 56 5.86 -10.14 -4.09
CA VAL A 56 5.82 -8.69 -3.91
C VAL A 56 4.44 -8.26 -3.41
N ILE A 57 4.42 -7.41 -2.38
CA ILE A 57 3.18 -6.87 -1.80
C ILE A 57 3.01 -5.43 -2.25
N ARG A 58 1.80 -5.09 -2.70
CA ARG A 58 1.42 -3.74 -3.11
C ARG A 58 0.03 -3.37 -2.58
N GLU A 59 -0.16 -2.09 -2.29
CA GLU A 59 -1.46 -1.53 -1.91
C GLU A 59 -2.18 -1.01 -3.15
N VAL A 60 -3.48 -1.26 -3.27
CA VAL A 60 -4.33 -0.67 -4.30
C VAL A 60 -4.65 0.78 -3.92
N THR A 61 -4.12 1.75 -4.66
CA THR A 61 -4.28 3.19 -4.35
C THR A 61 -5.37 3.86 -5.19
N TYR A 62 -5.70 3.28 -6.35
CA TYR A 62 -6.77 3.74 -7.24
C TYR A 62 -7.31 2.55 -8.03
N MET A 63 -8.58 2.62 -8.44
CA MET A 63 -9.21 1.59 -9.26
C MET A 63 -10.20 2.21 -10.25
N THR A 64 -10.25 1.67 -11.47
CA THR A 64 -11.23 2.07 -12.50
C THR A 64 -11.59 0.87 -13.39
N ASP A 65 -12.80 0.88 -13.93
CA ASP A 65 -13.30 -0.02 -14.96
C ASP A 65 -13.40 0.68 -16.34
N TYR A 66 -12.93 1.92 -16.46
CA TYR A 66 -13.06 2.71 -17.68
C TYR A 66 -12.39 2.01 -18.88
N ALA A 67 -13.17 1.85 -19.95
CA ALA A 67 -12.77 1.20 -21.20
C ALA A 67 -12.17 -0.23 -21.03
N GLN A 68 -12.52 -0.92 -19.94
CA GLN A 68 -12.16 -2.32 -19.73
C GLN A 68 -13.21 -3.26 -20.32
N LYS A 69 -12.83 -4.53 -20.50
CA LYS A 69 -13.79 -5.60 -20.79
C LYS A 69 -14.73 -5.78 -19.59
N ASP A 70 -15.90 -6.38 -19.83
CA ASP A 70 -16.87 -6.68 -18.79
C ASP A 70 -16.23 -7.33 -17.56
N ASN A 71 -16.46 -6.71 -16.41
CA ASN A 71 -15.95 -7.15 -15.11
C ASN A 71 -14.40 -7.17 -15.00
N TYR A 72 -13.68 -6.39 -15.80
CA TYR A 72 -12.25 -6.12 -15.61
C TYR A 72 -12.03 -4.72 -15.02
N VAL A 73 -11.00 -4.61 -14.19
CA VAL A 73 -10.56 -3.36 -13.56
C VAL A 73 -9.07 -3.16 -13.77
N VAL A 74 -8.67 -1.90 -13.83
CA VAL A 74 -7.29 -1.44 -13.67
C VAL A 74 -7.14 -0.93 -12.25
N MET A 75 -6.16 -1.45 -11.52
CA MET A 75 -5.81 -1.03 -10.18
C MET A 75 -4.45 -0.35 -10.23
N ALA A 76 -4.34 0.91 -9.80
CA ALA A 76 -3.04 1.49 -9.50
C ALA A 76 -2.52 0.85 -8.21
N ILE A 77 -1.24 0.46 -8.22
CA ILE A 77 -0.59 -0.24 -7.13
C ILE A 77 0.67 0.50 -6.69
N ASN A 78 0.88 0.59 -5.38
CA ASN A 78 2.06 1.28 -4.84
C ASN A 78 2.73 0.44 -3.74
N ARG A 79 4.00 0.77 -3.45
CA ARG A 79 4.70 0.22 -2.29
C ARG A 79 3.90 0.51 -1.04
N LEU A 80 3.87 -0.49 -0.16
CA LEU A 80 3.32 -0.33 1.17
C LEU A 80 4.14 0.71 1.93
N SER A 81 3.57 1.90 2.15
CA SER A 81 4.22 2.96 2.91
C SER A 81 4.02 2.83 4.42
N LEU A 82 3.62 1.65 4.94
CA LEU A 82 3.32 1.46 6.37
C LEU A 82 4.43 1.97 7.31
N ILE A 83 5.70 1.73 6.97
CA ILE A 83 6.84 2.18 7.79
C ILE A 83 7.00 3.71 7.68
N GLU A 84 6.95 4.27 6.48
CA GLU A 84 7.04 5.72 6.28
C GLU A 84 5.87 6.48 6.92
N ASN A 85 4.65 5.95 6.77
CA ASN A 85 3.44 6.53 7.34
C ASN A 85 3.49 6.44 8.87
N GLY A 86 3.93 5.30 9.41
CA GLY A 86 4.16 5.15 10.85
C GLY A 86 5.20 6.13 11.38
N ALA A 87 6.32 6.31 10.66
CA ALA A 87 7.35 7.28 11.02
C ALA A 87 6.82 8.73 10.97
N LYS A 88 6.09 9.10 9.92
CA LYS A 88 5.46 10.43 9.76
C LYS A 88 4.45 10.73 10.87
N GLU A 89 3.60 9.76 11.21
CA GLU A 89 2.62 9.91 12.30
C GLU A 89 3.31 10.03 13.66
N ALA A 90 4.33 9.21 13.93
CA ALA A 90 5.11 9.31 15.16
C ALA A 90 5.79 10.69 15.31
N GLU A 91 6.34 11.22 14.21
CA GLU A 91 6.94 12.55 14.18
C GLU A 91 5.90 13.65 14.43
N ARG A 92 4.72 13.55 13.83
CA ARG A 92 3.60 14.48 14.04
C ARG A 92 3.16 14.51 15.50
N LEU A 93 2.91 13.35 16.10
CA LEU A 93 2.50 13.21 17.50
C LEU A 93 3.54 13.80 18.45
N SER A 94 4.83 13.54 18.19
CA SER A 94 5.93 14.11 18.98
C SER A 94 5.92 15.65 18.99
N LYS A 95 5.69 16.27 17.82
CA LYS A 95 5.58 17.74 17.69
C LYS A 95 4.37 18.30 18.47
N GLU A 96 3.22 17.63 18.40
CA GLU A 96 2.02 18.05 19.13
C GLU A 96 2.22 17.96 20.66
N ILE A 97 2.83 16.87 21.14
CA ILE A 97 3.19 16.69 22.56
C ILE A 97 4.14 17.80 23.00
N GLN A 98 5.20 18.08 22.24
CA GLN A 98 6.18 19.10 22.61
C GLN A 98 5.56 20.50 22.69
N LYS A 99 4.66 20.82 21.76
CA LYS A 99 3.89 22.08 21.78
C LYS A 99 3.05 22.20 23.04
N HIS A 100 2.36 21.12 23.43
CA HIS A 100 1.54 21.11 24.64
C HIS A 100 2.39 21.24 25.92
N VAL A 101 3.49 20.50 26.01
CA VAL A 101 4.46 20.58 27.12
C VAL A 101 5.01 22.00 27.27
N ASN A 102 5.40 22.64 26.17
CA ASN A 102 5.92 24.01 26.19
C ASN A 102 4.85 25.03 26.65
N SER A 103 3.61 24.88 26.18
CA SER A 103 2.47 25.70 26.62
C SER A 103 2.22 25.56 28.13
N MET A 104 2.23 24.33 28.66
CA MET A 104 2.06 24.09 30.10
C MET A 104 3.20 24.71 30.93
N ARG A 105 4.45 24.57 30.48
CA ARG A 105 5.62 25.18 31.14
C ARG A 105 5.50 26.70 31.21
N ARG A 106 5.01 27.33 30.14
CA ARG A 106 4.78 28.77 30.10
C ARG A 106 3.70 29.21 31.09
N LYS A 107 2.53 28.56 31.07
CA LYS A 107 1.44 28.85 32.02
C LYS A 107 1.86 28.68 33.48
N LYS A 108 2.69 27.67 33.78
CA LYS A 108 3.20 27.43 35.13
C LYS A 108 4.15 28.55 35.60
N ARG A 109 4.96 29.14 34.70
CA ARG A 109 5.80 30.30 35.03
C ARG A 109 4.97 31.55 35.27
N GLU A 110 4.00 31.82 34.40
CA GLU A 110 3.08 32.96 34.53
C GLU A 110 2.23 32.90 35.81
N ALA A 111 1.92 31.70 36.33
CA ALA A 111 1.19 31.53 37.59
C ALA A 111 2.07 31.59 38.85
N ALA A 112 3.40 31.66 38.70
CA ALA A 112 4.37 31.72 39.80
C ALA A 112 4.97 33.13 39.98
N GLU A 113 4.63 34.08 39.11
CA GLU A 113 4.90 35.52 39.20
C GLU A 113 3.66 36.25 39.74
#